data_AF-A0A1A3S9D5-F1
#
_entry.id   AF-A0A1A3S9D5-F1
#
_cell.length_a   1.000
_cell.length_b   1.000
_cell.length_c   1.000
_cell.angle_alpha   90.00
_cell.angle_beta   90.00
_cell.angle_gamma   90.00
#
_symmetry.space_group_name_H-M   'P 1'
#
loop_
_entity.id
_entity.type
_entity.pdbx_description
1 polymer ?
#
loop_
_entity_poly.entity_id
_entity_poly.type
_entity_poly.pdbx_seq_one_letter_code
_entity_poly.pdbx_strand_id
1 'polypeptide(L)'
;MDVAGLSHERGAPSSATRRSASTRGRRSHAAVRAETTRRGREPVPAVERVAGAPAGAAPDTADQLQADYFVRLLAGRRGLIDQRIDEYQRKIATAEAKGDADAVTNLRRLVRVADQDRETLDVLIDKLRRRFVRPTMAEARPAARRGSPGAR
;
A
#
# COMPACT_ATOMS: atom_id res chain seq x y z
N MET A 1 33.62 35.47 50.62
CA MET A 1 32.80 34.76 51.62
C MET A 1 32.31 33.48 50.96
N ASP A 2 33.00 32.36 51.22
CA ASP A 2 32.36 31.03 51.18
C ASP A 2 31.29 30.99 52.28
N VAL A 3 30.12 30.39 52.07
CA VAL A 3 29.76 29.01 52.49
C VAL A 3 28.42 28.61 51.84
N ALA A 4 28.35 27.32 51.51
CA ALA A 4 27.28 26.53 50.93
C ALA A 4 25.85 26.67 51.52
N GLY A 5 24.88 26.24 50.70
CA GLY A 5 23.50 25.98 51.10
C GLY A 5 22.75 25.14 50.07
N LEU A 6 23.26 23.93 49.79
CA LEU A 6 22.53 22.87 49.08
C LEU A 6 21.44 22.32 50.01
N SER A 7 20.16 22.46 49.64
CA SER A 7 19.10 21.64 50.21
C SER A 7 18.72 20.55 49.20
N HIS A 8 19.36 19.40 49.39
CA HIS A 8 18.81 18.11 48.99
C HIS A 8 17.78 17.71 50.05
N GLU A 9 16.54 17.42 49.65
CA GLU A 9 15.81 16.34 50.30
C GLU A 9 15.28 15.36 49.26
N ARG A 10 15.87 14.16 49.33
CA ARG A 10 15.40 12.92 48.74
C ARG A 10 14.43 12.29 49.74
N GLY A 11 13.39 11.62 49.25
CA GLY A 11 12.57 10.74 50.08
C GLY A 11 11.41 10.08 49.34
N ALA A 12 11.72 9.09 48.48
CA ALA A 12 10.76 8.09 47.98
C ALA A 12 10.33 7.14 49.12
N PRO A 13 9.51 6.06 48.94
CA PRO A 13 8.80 5.56 47.74
C PRO A 13 7.32 5.15 48.04
N SER A 14 6.51 4.83 47.01
CA SER A 14 5.61 3.67 47.12
C SER A 14 5.03 3.21 45.78
N SER A 15 5.33 1.96 45.50
CA SER A 15 4.80 1.06 44.48
C SER A 15 3.32 0.72 44.69
N ALA A 16 2.54 0.60 43.59
CA ALA A 16 1.98 -0.69 43.14
C ALA A 16 0.81 -0.54 42.15
N THR A 17 1.04 -1.09 40.95
CA THR A 17 0.14 -1.95 40.17
C THR A 17 -1.14 -1.38 39.56
N ARG A 18 -1.08 -1.06 38.25
CA ARG A 18 -2.00 -1.66 37.26
C ARG A 18 -1.23 -2.13 36.03
N ARG A 19 -1.21 -3.46 35.84
CA ARG A 19 -0.93 -4.11 34.56
C ARG A 19 -2.01 -3.73 33.56
N SER A 20 -1.62 -3.43 32.32
CA SER A 20 -2.36 -3.96 31.18
C SER A 20 -1.43 -4.11 29.98
N ALA A 21 -1.66 -5.20 29.27
CA ALA A 21 -0.87 -5.71 28.17
C ALA A 21 -0.94 -4.84 26.92
N SER A 22 0.09 -4.88 26.08
CA SER A 22 -0.03 -5.45 24.72
C SER A 22 1.23 -5.22 23.88
N THR A 23 1.79 -6.36 23.47
CA THR A 23 2.22 -6.73 22.12
C THR A 23 3.18 -5.84 21.31
N ARG A 24 4.22 -6.56 20.86
CA ARG A 24 4.70 -6.66 19.46
C ARG A 24 6.07 -6.04 19.18
N GLY A 25 7.08 -6.83 19.54
CA GLY A 25 8.07 -7.34 18.59
C GLY A 25 8.74 -6.32 17.68
N ARG A 26 9.73 -5.62 18.22
CA ARG A 26 10.76 -4.96 17.41
C ARG A 26 11.65 -6.02 16.75
N ARG A 27 11.72 -5.94 15.42
CA ARG A 27 12.78 -6.51 14.60
C ARG A 27 14.13 -6.00 15.07
N SER A 28 15.11 -6.89 15.16
CA SER A 28 16.52 -6.56 14.95
C SER A 28 17.23 -7.76 14.32
N HIS A 29 18.04 -7.42 13.34
CA HIS A 29 18.85 -8.27 12.47
C HIS A 29 19.97 -8.98 13.24
N ALA A 30 20.33 -10.20 12.85
CA ALA A 30 21.72 -10.67 12.86
C ALA A 30 21.84 -12.00 12.13
N ALA A 31 22.67 -12.02 11.10
CA ALA A 31 23.10 -13.20 10.39
C ALA A 31 23.91 -14.13 11.30
N VAL A 32 23.66 -15.44 11.24
CA VAL A 32 24.65 -16.45 11.59
C VAL A 32 24.74 -17.45 10.45
N ARG A 33 25.87 -17.32 9.77
CA ARG A 33 26.47 -18.18 8.76
C ARG A 33 26.58 -19.62 9.28
N ALA A 34 25.89 -20.56 8.64
CA ALA A 34 26.18 -21.99 8.77
C ALA A 34 26.90 -22.44 7.50
N GLU A 35 28.22 -22.38 7.57
CA GLU A 35 29.14 -22.90 6.58
C GLU A 35 29.23 -24.41 6.77
N THR A 36 28.61 -25.18 5.88
CA THR A 36 28.77 -26.63 5.80
C THR A 36 29.61 -26.95 4.58
N THR A 37 30.86 -27.32 4.85
CA THR A 37 31.83 -27.82 3.89
C THR A 37 31.36 -29.14 3.29
N ARG A 38 31.32 -29.16 1.95
CA ARG A 38 31.21 -30.34 1.08
C ARG A 38 32.21 -31.44 1.48
N ARG A 39 31.79 -32.71 1.44
CA ARG A 39 32.35 -33.75 0.53
C ARG A 39 31.70 -35.11 0.75
N GLY A 40 31.05 -35.61 -0.29
CA GLY A 40 30.62 -37.00 -0.47
C GLY A 40 30.02 -37.09 -1.87
N ARG A 41 30.69 -37.81 -2.76
CA ARG A 41 30.53 -37.83 -4.21
C ARG A 41 29.89 -39.16 -4.64
N GLU A 42 29.27 -39.15 -5.83
CA GLU A 42 28.93 -40.29 -6.73
C GLU A 42 27.49 -40.90 -6.57
N PRO A 43 26.89 -41.58 -7.60
CA PRO A 43 26.10 -40.93 -8.66
C PRO A 43 24.80 -41.70 -9.12
N VAL A 44 23.81 -40.97 -9.72
CA VAL A 44 22.68 -41.42 -10.62
C VAL A 44 21.67 -42.50 -10.10
N PRO A 45 20.39 -42.57 -10.55
CA PRO A 45 19.96 -42.59 -11.96
C PRO A 45 18.96 -41.49 -12.35
N ALA A 46 18.85 -41.32 -13.67
CA ALA A 46 17.97 -40.42 -14.36
C ALA A 46 16.50 -40.56 -13.90
N VAL A 47 16.03 -39.59 -13.13
CA VAL A 47 14.61 -39.27 -13.12
C VAL A 47 14.39 -38.44 -14.37
N GLU A 48 13.89 -39.14 -15.38
CA GLU A 48 13.14 -38.62 -16.52
C GLU A 48 12.40 -37.35 -16.07
N ARG A 49 12.96 -36.19 -16.42
CA ARG A 49 12.27 -34.91 -16.28
C ARG A 49 11.12 -35.00 -17.27
N VAL A 50 9.99 -35.53 -16.79
CA VAL A 50 8.69 -35.29 -17.41
C VAL A 50 8.60 -33.78 -17.54
N ALA A 51 8.73 -33.37 -18.79
CA ALA A 51 8.60 -32.01 -19.25
C ALA A 51 7.22 -31.51 -18.80
N GLY A 52 7.25 -30.77 -17.71
CA GLY A 52 6.10 -30.15 -17.09
C GLY A 52 6.55 -29.06 -16.15
N ALA A 53 7.62 -28.33 -16.53
CA ALA A 53 7.75 -26.97 -16.03
C ALA A 53 6.40 -26.30 -16.35
N PRO A 54 5.68 -25.72 -15.37
CA PRO A 54 4.54 -24.88 -15.73
C PRO A 54 5.14 -23.83 -16.66
N ALA A 55 4.70 -23.83 -17.93
CA ALA A 55 5.11 -22.85 -18.91
C ALA A 55 5.12 -21.51 -18.18
N GLY A 56 6.33 -20.98 -17.95
CA GLY A 56 6.53 -19.92 -16.98
C GLY A 56 5.50 -18.86 -17.29
N ALA A 57 4.65 -18.54 -16.31
CA ALA A 57 3.66 -17.48 -16.45
C ALA A 57 4.41 -16.32 -17.11
N ALA A 58 4.00 -15.97 -18.33
CA ALA A 58 4.73 -14.98 -19.10
C ALA A 58 4.95 -13.78 -18.18
N PRO A 59 6.14 -13.15 -18.18
CA PRO A 59 6.43 -12.03 -17.27
C PRO A 59 5.31 -10.97 -17.31
N ASP A 60 4.70 -10.78 -18.48
CA ASP A 60 3.53 -9.93 -18.70
C ASP A 60 2.31 -10.28 -17.82
N THR A 61 2.09 -11.56 -17.50
CA THR A 61 0.99 -12.03 -16.65
C THR A 61 1.26 -11.75 -15.17
N ALA A 62 2.50 -11.93 -14.70
CA ALA A 62 2.86 -11.60 -13.31
C ALA A 62 2.76 -10.09 -13.05
N ASP A 63 3.26 -9.28 -13.99
CA ASP A 63 3.18 -7.83 -13.93
C ASP A 63 1.73 -7.33 -13.99
N GLN A 64 0.87 -7.96 -14.80
CA GLN A 64 -0.57 -7.67 -14.84
C GLN A 64 -1.25 -7.96 -13.50
N LEU A 65 -1.03 -9.15 -12.93
CA LEU A 65 -1.62 -9.52 -11.63
C LEU A 65 -1.17 -8.58 -10.52
N GLN A 66 0.09 -8.15 -10.55
CA GLN A 66 0.64 -7.18 -9.61
C GLN A 66 0.01 -5.78 -9.81
N ALA A 67 -0.14 -5.33 -11.06
CA ALA A 67 -0.80 -4.06 -11.36
C ALA A 67 -2.27 -4.06 -10.89
N ASP A 68 -3.00 -5.14 -11.12
CA ASP A 68 -4.39 -5.30 -10.67
C ASP A 68 -4.50 -5.26 -9.14
N TYR A 69 -3.56 -5.89 -8.44
CA TYR A 69 -3.47 -5.78 -6.99
C TYR A 69 -3.31 -4.32 -6.53
N PHE A 70 -2.37 -3.59 -7.12
CA PHE A 70 -2.15 -2.18 -6.77
C PHE A 70 -3.35 -1.29 -7.13
N VAL A 71 -4.01 -1.53 -8.26
CA VAL A 71 -5.23 -0.80 -8.63
C VAL A 71 -6.31 -0.99 -7.58
N ARG A 72 -6.56 -2.23 -7.12
CA ARG A 72 -7.55 -2.49 -6.05
C ARG A 72 -7.15 -1.83 -4.73
N LEU A 73 -5.88 -1.89 -4.36
CA LEU A 73 -5.38 -1.27 -3.13
C LEU A 73 -5.53 0.26 -3.16
N LEU A 74 -5.12 0.90 -4.25
CA LEU A 74 -5.22 2.35 -4.41
C LEU A 74 -6.67 2.81 -4.48
N ALA A 75 -7.55 2.06 -5.15
CA ALA A 75 -8.99 2.35 -5.18
C ALA A 75 -9.62 2.27 -3.77
N GLY A 76 -9.23 1.27 -2.98
CA GLY A 76 -9.66 1.17 -1.57
C GLY A 76 -9.19 2.37 -0.76
N ARG A 77 -7.93 2.78 -0.91
CA ARG A 77 -7.40 3.97 -0.22
C ARG A 77 -8.08 5.27 -0.66
N ARG A 78 -8.40 5.39 -1.95
CA ARG A 78 -9.16 6.53 -2.48
C ARG A 78 -10.53 6.65 -1.80
N GLY A 79 -11.25 5.54 -1.67
CA GLY A 79 -12.53 5.53 -0.96
C GLY A 79 -12.43 5.97 0.50
N LEU A 80 -11.34 5.62 1.20
CA LEU A 80 -11.11 6.11 2.57
C LEU A 80 -10.81 7.62 2.62
N ILE A 81 -10.15 8.18 1.59
CA ILE A 81 -9.94 9.62 1.49
C ILE A 81 -11.26 10.34 1.23
N ASP A 82 -12.12 9.80 0.35
CA ASP A 82 -13.45 10.35 0.09
C ASP A 82 -14.27 10.43 1.40
N GLN A 83 -14.27 9.35 2.20
CA GLN A 83 -14.93 9.34 3.52
C GLN A 83 -14.38 10.40 4.49
N ARG A 84 -13.06 10.63 4.49
CA ARG A 84 -12.42 11.66 5.32
C ARG A 84 -12.81 13.06 4.87
N ILE A 85 -12.92 13.30 3.57
CA ILE A 85 -13.40 14.58 3.01
C ILE A 85 -14.82 14.84 3.51
N ASP A 86 -15.72 13.86 3.40
CA ASP A 86 -17.10 13.97 3.87
C ASP A 86 -17.17 14.22 5.39
N GLU A 87 -16.30 13.58 6.16
CA GLU A 87 -16.19 13.82 7.60
C GLU A 87 -15.72 15.25 7.91
N TYR A 88 -14.71 15.75 7.22
CA TYR A 88 -14.24 17.13 7.41
C TYR A 88 -15.31 18.15 7.01
N GLN A 89 -16.05 17.92 5.93
CA GLN A 89 -17.16 18.79 5.53
C GLN A 89 -18.25 18.87 6.61
N ARG A 90 -18.64 17.73 7.20
CA ARG A 90 -19.58 17.71 8.34
C ARG A 90 -19.04 18.46 9.56
N LYS A 91 -17.75 18.32 9.85
CA LYS A 91 -17.09 19.07 10.94
C LYS A 91 -17.05 20.56 10.66
N ILE A 92 -16.84 20.98 9.41
CA ILE A 92 -16.89 22.39 9.00
C ILE A 92 -18.27 22.95 9.29
N ALA A 93 -19.34 22.29 8.83
CA ALA A 93 -20.71 22.74 9.09
C ALA A 93 -21.00 22.87 10.61
N THR A 94 -20.48 21.93 11.40
CA THR A 94 -20.62 21.97 12.88
C THR A 94 -19.83 23.14 13.50
N ALA A 95 -18.62 23.42 13.02
CA ALA A 95 -17.80 24.52 13.50
C ALA A 95 -18.36 25.89 13.08
N GLU A 96 -18.90 25.99 11.85
CA GLU A 96 -19.59 27.18 11.34
C GLU A 96 -20.83 27.50 12.18
N ALA A 97 -21.65 26.49 12.51
CA ALA A 97 -22.80 26.66 13.39
C ALA A 97 -22.43 27.11 14.82
N LYS A 98 -21.20 26.83 15.26
CA LYS A 98 -20.67 27.26 16.56
C LYS A 98 -19.94 28.61 16.52
N GLY A 99 -19.71 29.18 15.33
CA GLY A 99 -18.92 30.39 15.15
C GLY A 99 -17.41 30.18 15.38
N ASP A 100 -16.91 28.95 15.33
CA ASP A 100 -15.49 28.63 15.55
C ASP A 100 -14.69 28.80 14.25
N ALA A 101 -14.27 30.05 13.97
CA ALA A 101 -13.57 30.42 12.75
C ALA A 101 -12.20 29.74 12.58
N ASP A 102 -11.50 29.49 13.69
CA ASP A 102 -10.19 28.84 13.68
C ASP A 102 -10.32 27.36 13.30
N ALA A 103 -11.29 26.66 13.89
CA ALA A 103 -11.60 25.28 13.52
C ALA A 103 -12.01 25.16 12.05
N VAL A 104 -12.84 26.08 11.54
CA VAL A 104 -13.23 26.12 10.13
C VAL A 104 -12.01 26.28 9.21
N THR A 105 -11.11 27.21 9.54
CA THR A 105 -9.90 27.47 8.75
C THR A 105 -8.99 26.25 8.72
N ASN A 106 -8.77 25.60 9.86
CA ASN A 106 -7.96 24.39 9.94
C ASN A 106 -8.60 23.21 9.18
N LEU A 107 -9.92 23.00 9.32
CA LEU A 107 -10.61 21.92 8.62
C LEU A 107 -10.60 22.12 7.10
N ARG A 108 -10.76 23.34 6.61
CA ARG A 108 -10.64 23.65 5.17
C ARG A 108 -9.24 23.33 4.64
N ARG A 109 -8.19 23.57 5.43
CA ARG A 109 -6.84 23.15 5.08
C ARG A 109 -6.74 21.62 4.97
N LEU A 110 -7.33 20.88 5.91
CA LEU A 110 -7.33 19.41 5.89
C LEU A 110 -8.09 18.84 4.69
N VAL A 111 -9.21 19.46 4.28
CA VAL A 111 -9.94 19.09 3.05
C VAL A 111 -9.02 19.22 1.84
N ARG A 112 -8.33 20.35 1.67
CA ARG A 112 -7.41 20.56 0.54
C ARG A 112 -6.30 19.52 0.48
N VAL A 113 -5.72 19.14 1.62
CA VAL A 113 -4.69 18.09 1.67
C VAL A 113 -5.28 16.74 1.26
N ALA A 114 -6.47 16.41 1.74
CA ALA A 114 -7.15 15.17 1.36
C ALA A 114 -7.51 15.14 -0.14
N ASP A 115 -7.95 16.27 -0.71
CA ASP A 115 -8.21 16.39 -2.15
C ASP A 115 -6.93 16.16 -2.98
N GLN A 116 -5.80 16.74 -2.57
CA GLN A 116 -4.50 16.50 -3.23
C GLN A 116 -4.08 15.04 -3.18
N ASP A 117 -4.28 14.37 -2.03
CA ASP A 117 -4.04 12.93 -1.90
C ASP A 117 -4.94 12.14 -2.87
N ARG A 118 -6.24 12.49 -2.95
CA ARG A 118 -7.19 11.84 -3.88
C ARG A 118 -6.73 11.97 -5.33
N GLU A 119 -6.38 13.18 -5.76
CA GLU A 119 -5.89 13.46 -7.12
C GLU A 119 -4.62 12.66 -7.43
N THR A 120 -3.70 12.60 -6.46
CA THR A 120 -2.47 11.80 -6.60
C THR A 120 -2.78 10.32 -6.82
N LEU A 121 -3.72 9.75 -6.05
CA LEU A 121 -4.12 8.36 -6.24
C LEU A 121 -4.81 8.15 -7.60
N ASP A 122 -5.64 9.08 -8.03
CA ASP A 122 -6.32 9.00 -9.34
C ASP A 122 -5.30 8.93 -10.49
N VAL A 123 -4.27 9.78 -10.44
CA VAL A 123 -3.17 9.76 -11.42
C VAL A 123 -2.41 8.43 -11.39
N LEU A 124 -2.13 7.87 -10.20
CA LEU A 124 -1.43 6.59 -10.08
C LEU A 124 -2.26 5.41 -10.62
N ILE A 125 -3.55 5.39 -10.30
CA ILE A 125 -4.50 4.38 -10.79
C ILE A 125 -4.57 4.43 -12.32
N ASP A 126 -4.71 5.62 -12.90
CA ASP A 126 -4.78 5.81 -14.35
C ASP A 126 -3.49 5.34 -15.04
N LYS A 127 -2.31 5.69 -14.50
CA LYS A 127 -1.01 5.24 -15.02
C LYS A 127 -0.86 3.72 -15.00
N LEU A 128 -1.25 3.06 -13.92
CA LEU A 128 -1.20 1.60 -13.81
C LEU A 128 -2.14 0.94 -14.82
N ARG A 129 -3.37 1.44 -14.93
CA ARG A 129 -4.35 0.93 -15.89
C ARG A 129 -3.85 1.08 -17.32
N ARG A 130 -3.38 2.26 -17.73
CA ARG A 130 -2.86 2.48 -19.10
C ARG A 130 -1.68 1.59 -19.47
N ARG A 131 -0.79 1.31 -18.51
CA ARG A 131 0.43 0.55 -18.77
C ARG A 131 0.20 -0.96 -18.80
N PHE A 132 -0.65 -1.47 -17.92
CA PHE A 132 -0.78 -2.92 -17.70
C PHE A 132 -2.14 -3.48 -18.08
N VAL A 133 -3.20 -2.67 -18.00
CA VAL A 133 -4.54 -3.04 -18.46
C VAL A 133 -4.66 -2.57 -19.91
N ARG A 134 -4.16 -3.38 -20.84
CA ARG A 134 -4.49 -3.17 -22.26
C ARG A 134 -6.02 -3.17 -22.38
N PRO A 135 -6.63 -2.19 -23.05
CA PRO A 135 -7.99 -2.36 -23.54
C PRO A 135 -7.95 -3.64 -24.37
N THR A 136 -8.70 -4.65 -23.94
CA THR A 136 -8.89 -5.84 -24.74
C THR A 136 -9.42 -5.35 -26.10
N MET A 137 -8.62 -5.50 -27.15
CA MET A 137 -9.05 -5.31 -28.55
C MET A 137 -10.07 -6.41 -28.94
N ALA A 138 -11.00 -6.74 -28.05
CA ALA A 138 -12.03 -7.75 -28.27
C ALA A 138 -13.23 -7.20 -29.06
N GLU A 139 -13.23 -5.91 -29.43
CA GLU A 139 -14.41 -5.30 -30.07
C GLU A 139 -14.07 -4.33 -31.22
N ALA A 140 -12.97 -4.58 -31.96
CA ALA A 140 -12.68 -3.86 -33.20
C ALA A 140 -12.37 -4.84 -34.34
N ARG A 141 -13.32 -5.72 -34.65
CA ARG A 141 -13.43 -6.34 -35.97
C ARG A 141 -14.88 -6.76 -36.26
N PRO A 142 -15.78 -5.83 -36.63
CA PRO A 142 -16.93 -6.23 -37.41
C PRO A 142 -16.43 -6.64 -38.80
N ALA A 143 -16.77 -7.87 -39.14
CA ALA A 143 -16.56 -8.58 -40.40
C ALA A 143 -16.20 -7.70 -41.61
N ALA A 144 -15.09 -8.06 -42.25
CA ALA A 144 -14.89 -7.80 -43.67
C ALA A 144 -16.09 -8.36 -44.44
N ARG A 145 -17.09 -7.52 -44.73
CA ARG A 145 -18.08 -7.77 -45.75
C ARG A 145 -17.33 -7.83 -47.08
N ARG A 146 -16.98 -9.04 -47.50
CA ARG A 146 -16.66 -9.36 -48.90
C ARG A 146 -17.88 -9.03 -49.74
N GLY A 147 -17.98 -7.78 -50.18
CA GLY A 147 -18.78 -7.42 -51.35
C GLY A 147 -17.97 -7.82 -52.59
N SER A 148 -18.36 -8.90 -53.24
CA SER A 148 -18.08 -9.06 -54.67
C SER A 148 -19.20 -8.37 -55.43
N PRO A 149 -18.92 -7.34 -56.25
CA PRO A 149 -19.75 -7.03 -57.39
C PRO A 149 -19.12 -7.64 -58.64
N GLY A 150 -19.93 -8.44 -59.34
CA GLY A 150 -19.55 -9.16 -60.55
C GLY A 150 -19.02 -8.23 -61.64
N ALA A 151 -18.01 -8.72 -62.34
CA ALA A 151 -17.58 -8.17 -63.60
C ALA A 151 -18.09 -9.09 -64.73
N ARG A 152 -18.86 -8.47 -65.61
CA ARG A 152 -19.25 -8.86 -66.99
C ARG A 152 -20.45 -9.78 -67.13
#